data_AF-A0A3C0GQG5-F1
#
_entry.id   AF-A0A3C0GQG5-F1
#
_cell.length_a   1.000
_cell.length_b   1.000
_cell.length_c   1.000
_cell.angle_alpha   90.00
_cell.angle_beta   90.00
_cell.angle_gamma   90.00
#
_symmetry.space_group_name_H-M   'P 1'
#
loop_
_entity.id
_entity.type
_entity.pdbx_description
1 polymer ?
#
loop_
_entity_poly.entity_id
_entity_poly.type
_entity_poly.pdbx_seq_one_letter_code
_entity_poly.pdbx_strand_id
1 'polypeptide(L)'
;QRQIIIDAEALIRQRRQLPAAEFIKRADAIGVDQRILRLRYGQFLGEESEGGAKPPPTSDALPTRDAPTDHADDHAGGAGDDHGQGGHDDHDHGTTGTDAAAVFGSATDVLAEYGHTHDHAEAATLLDPQTRATLKAALDQMWSSEGELRQGQPEAALPYANKALAFIKQVQQAERIYLARVGPELPPIDESRRMGGVRTDLASRTLSLAAVPAPDPAIVAVWQQLGDAGSAPDLDALGQWLGHNQARLPDPLSLAAALEELRIAPHCGDCRQALRAQLWRALVRPMPQVTRRSAPDRIGQTYLDALEARP
;
A
#
# COMPACT_ATOMS: atom_id res chain seq x y z
N GLN A 1 -11.79 -14.72 18.72
CA GLN A 1 -12.43 -16.06 18.70
C GLN A 1 -11.45 -17.21 18.90
N ARG A 2 -10.49 -17.47 17.98
CA ARG A 2 -9.54 -18.58 18.17
C ARG A 2 -8.77 -18.49 19.49
N GLN A 3 -8.33 -17.29 19.86
CA GLN A 3 -7.65 -17.02 21.12
C GLN A 3 -8.52 -17.38 22.35
N ILE A 4 -9.74 -16.84 22.42
CA ILE A 4 -10.75 -17.18 23.45
C ILE A 4 -10.95 -18.70 23.62
N ILE A 5 -10.98 -19.47 22.52
CA ILE A 5 -11.07 -20.94 22.58
C ILE A 5 -9.81 -21.55 23.21
N ILE A 6 -8.63 -21.11 22.78
CA ILE A 6 -7.33 -21.56 23.32
C ILE A 6 -7.21 -21.24 24.83
N ASP A 7 -7.66 -20.05 25.24
CA ASP A 7 -7.59 -19.58 26.62
C ASP A 7 -8.60 -20.30 27.52
N ALA A 8 -9.83 -20.52 27.03
CA ALA A 8 -10.83 -21.35 27.72
C ALA A 8 -10.32 -22.79 27.91
N GLU A 9 -9.77 -23.41 26.86
CA GLU A 9 -9.13 -24.73 26.98
C GLU A 9 -7.93 -24.73 27.94
N ALA A 10 -7.11 -23.69 27.94
CA ALA A 10 -5.98 -23.56 28.85
C ALA A 10 -6.44 -23.44 30.31
N LEU A 11 -7.48 -22.66 30.56
CA LEU A 11 -8.10 -22.50 31.88
C LEU A 11 -8.70 -23.83 32.37
N ILE A 12 -9.41 -24.58 31.52
CA ILE A 12 -9.92 -25.92 31.84
C ILE A 12 -8.79 -26.87 32.23
N ARG A 13 -7.67 -26.87 31.50
CA ARG A 13 -6.47 -27.67 31.85
C ARG A 13 -5.88 -27.27 33.21
N GLN A 14 -5.98 -26.00 33.59
CA GLN A 14 -5.51 -25.47 34.88
C GLN A 14 -6.53 -25.62 36.05
N ARG A 15 -7.76 -26.12 35.80
CA ARG A 15 -8.84 -26.19 36.80
C ARG A 15 -8.49 -26.88 38.12
N ARG A 16 -7.55 -27.83 38.12
CA ARG A 16 -7.08 -28.54 39.33
C ARG A 16 -5.92 -27.85 40.06
N GLN A 17 -5.33 -26.82 39.46
CA GLN A 17 -4.14 -26.12 39.96
C GLN A 17 -4.49 -24.74 40.54
N LEU A 18 -5.67 -24.21 40.21
CA LEU A 18 -6.11 -22.87 40.61
C LEU A 18 -7.13 -22.93 41.76
N PRO A 19 -7.11 -21.97 42.71
CA PRO A 19 -8.22 -21.74 43.64
C PRO A 19 -9.53 -21.43 42.89
N ALA A 20 -10.67 -21.89 43.43
CA ALA A 20 -11.97 -21.73 42.77
C ALA A 20 -12.33 -20.26 42.45
N ALA A 21 -12.03 -19.33 43.36
CA ALA A 21 -12.25 -17.90 43.14
C ALA A 21 -11.36 -17.32 42.02
N GLU A 22 -10.11 -17.78 41.91
CA GLU A 22 -9.20 -17.36 40.84
C GLU A 22 -9.62 -17.94 39.48
N PHE A 23 -10.08 -19.19 39.45
CA PHE A 23 -10.63 -19.83 38.26
C PHE A 23 -11.84 -19.05 37.71
N ILE A 24 -12.79 -18.67 38.57
CA ILE A 24 -13.96 -17.86 38.17
C ILE A 24 -13.51 -16.48 37.67
N LYS A 25 -12.59 -15.79 38.36
CA LYS A 25 -12.06 -14.49 37.93
C LYS A 25 -11.39 -14.56 36.55
N ARG A 26 -10.61 -15.62 36.28
CA ARG A 26 -9.99 -15.84 34.96
C ARG A 26 -11.02 -16.19 33.88
N ALA A 27 -12.09 -16.91 34.23
CA ALA A 27 -13.17 -17.23 33.28
C ALA A 27 -13.98 -15.97 32.89
N ASP A 28 -14.33 -15.11 33.86
CA ASP A 28 -15.03 -13.85 33.60
C ASP A 28 -14.18 -12.90 32.74
N ALA A 29 -12.86 -12.83 32.96
CA ALA A 29 -11.95 -12.06 32.09
C ALA A 29 -11.99 -12.52 30.61
N ILE A 30 -11.96 -13.84 30.35
CA ILE A 30 -12.12 -14.39 29.00
C ILE A 30 -13.54 -14.09 28.45
N GLY A 31 -14.55 -14.02 29.33
CA GLY A 31 -15.90 -13.55 29.00
C GLY A 31 -15.93 -12.08 28.55
N VAL A 32 -15.18 -11.20 29.21
CA VAL A 32 -15.01 -9.79 28.81
C VAL A 32 -14.33 -9.69 27.44
N ASP A 33 -13.29 -10.48 27.16
CA ASP A 33 -12.68 -10.54 25.83
C ASP A 33 -13.68 -11.01 24.74
N GLN A 34 -14.55 -11.97 25.08
CA GLN A 34 -15.62 -12.43 24.20
C GLN A 34 -16.68 -11.35 23.94
N ARG A 35 -17.01 -10.53 24.94
CA ARG A 35 -17.89 -9.35 24.82
C ARG A 35 -17.29 -8.29 23.92
N ILE A 36 -16.04 -7.89 24.14
CA ILE A 36 -15.33 -6.88 23.34
C ILE A 36 -15.32 -7.29 21.87
N LEU A 37 -15.01 -8.56 21.60
CA LEU A 37 -15.05 -9.11 20.24
C LEU A 37 -16.45 -9.07 19.62
N ARG A 38 -17.48 -9.46 20.38
CA ARG A 38 -18.87 -9.47 19.93
C ARG A 38 -19.34 -8.05 19.56
N LEU A 39 -19.06 -7.07 20.42
CA LEU A 39 -19.42 -5.67 20.17
C LEU A 39 -18.77 -5.12 18.89
N ARG A 40 -17.47 -5.39 18.67
CA ARG A 40 -16.77 -4.97 17.45
C ARG A 40 -17.38 -5.55 16.16
N TYR A 41 -17.88 -6.79 16.20
CA TYR A 41 -18.58 -7.38 15.04
C TYR A 41 -20.06 -6.93 14.94
N GLY A 42 -20.71 -6.55 16.04
CA GLY A 42 -22.05 -5.96 16.04
C GLY A 42 -22.06 -4.53 15.47
N GLN A 43 -21.04 -3.74 15.78
CA GLN A 43 -20.78 -2.44 15.14
C GLN A 43 -20.69 -2.57 13.62
N PHE A 44 -19.92 -3.53 13.12
CA PHE A 44 -19.79 -3.80 11.68
C PHE A 44 -21.12 -4.22 11.00
N LEU A 45 -22.07 -4.78 11.78
CA LEU A 45 -23.39 -5.16 11.29
C LEU A 45 -24.37 -3.96 11.20
N GLY A 46 -24.03 -2.82 11.80
CA GLY A 46 -24.88 -1.61 11.83
C GLY A 46 -25.99 -1.65 12.88
N GLU A 47 -25.97 -2.60 13.82
CA GLU A 47 -27.02 -2.72 14.87
C GLU A 47 -27.05 -1.52 15.84
N GLU A 48 -26.01 -0.69 15.83
CA GLU A 48 -25.95 0.61 16.54
C GLU A 48 -26.66 1.76 15.79
N SER A 49 -26.97 1.59 14.50
CA SER A 49 -27.72 2.56 13.68
C SER A 49 -29.19 2.20 13.51
N GLU A 50 -29.62 0.97 13.81
CA GLU A 50 -31.04 0.57 13.81
C GLU A 50 -31.80 1.04 15.07
N GLY A 51 -31.62 2.32 15.42
CA GLY A 51 -32.44 3.05 16.39
C GLY A 51 -33.85 3.33 15.86
N GLY A 52 -34.61 2.26 15.57
CA GLY A 52 -36.04 2.27 15.23
C GLY A 52 -36.41 3.12 14.01
N ALA A 53 -36.61 2.48 12.86
CA ALA A 53 -37.12 3.15 11.66
C ALA A 53 -38.46 3.87 11.96
N LYS A 54 -38.40 5.20 12.13
CA LYS A 54 -39.60 6.05 12.16
C LYS A 54 -40.28 5.91 10.80
N PRO A 55 -41.58 5.55 10.74
CA PRO A 55 -42.27 5.46 9.47
C PRO A 55 -42.23 6.83 8.78
N PRO A 56 -42.09 6.88 7.44
CA PRO A 56 -41.99 8.14 6.71
C PRO A 56 -43.26 8.98 6.93
N PRO A 57 -43.15 10.31 7.02
CA PRO A 57 -44.32 11.16 7.19
C PRO A 57 -45.24 11.04 5.97
N THR A 58 -46.39 10.39 6.14
CA THR A 58 -47.43 10.35 5.11
C THR A 58 -47.95 11.76 4.89
N SER A 59 -47.78 12.26 3.67
CA SER A 59 -48.16 13.62 3.25
C SER A 59 -49.67 13.74 3.03
N ASP A 60 -50.47 13.60 4.09
CA ASP A 60 -51.92 13.79 4.09
C ASP A 60 -52.40 14.40 5.42
N ALA A 61 -51.96 15.64 5.69
CA ALA A 61 -52.58 16.52 6.68
C ALA A 61 -52.32 17.99 6.30
N LEU A 62 -53.34 18.67 5.79
CA LEU A 62 -53.32 20.12 5.56
C LEU A 62 -53.34 20.87 6.91
N PRO A 63 -52.63 22.01 7.04
CA PRO A 63 -52.57 22.74 8.30
C PRO A 63 -53.78 23.65 8.49
N THR A 64 -54.79 23.21 9.24
CA THR A 64 -55.84 24.09 9.78
C THR A 64 -55.63 24.33 11.26
N ARG A 65 -55.32 25.58 11.60
CA ARG A 65 -55.34 26.14 12.96
C ARG A 65 -56.80 26.31 13.40
N ASP A 66 -57.17 25.81 14.58
CA ASP A 66 -57.74 26.62 15.69
C ASP A 66 -58.45 25.79 16.79
N ALA A 67 -57.91 25.90 18.02
CA ALA A 67 -58.63 25.88 19.31
C ALA A 67 -59.26 24.52 19.80
N PRO A 68 -59.86 24.42 21.02
CA PRO A 68 -59.25 23.61 22.08
C PRO A 68 -60.21 22.63 22.83
N THR A 69 -59.66 21.76 23.70
CA THR A 69 -60.26 21.02 24.86
C THR A 69 -59.42 19.75 25.13
N ASP A 70 -59.49 19.01 26.25
CA ASP A 70 -59.62 19.34 27.68
C ASP A 70 -59.38 18.04 28.48
N HIS A 71 -58.60 18.10 29.57
CA HIS A 71 -58.49 17.09 30.66
C HIS A 71 -58.05 15.64 30.24
N ALA A 72 -57.63 14.74 31.13
CA ALA A 72 -57.65 14.72 32.60
C ALA A 72 -56.38 14.08 33.20
N ASP A 73 -56.24 14.24 34.51
CA ASP A 73 -55.18 13.71 35.38
C ASP A 73 -55.16 12.17 35.47
N ASP A 74 -54.01 11.60 35.85
CA ASP A 74 -53.97 10.85 37.12
C ASP A 74 -52.53 10.64 37.65
N HIS A 75 -52.38 10.71 38.98
CA HIS A 75 -51.09 10.64 39.69
C HIS A 75 -50.89 9.32 40.45
N ALA A 76 -49.69 8.75 40.40
CA ALA A 76 -49.01 8.07 41.52
C ALA A 76 -47.54 7.78 41.15
N GLY A 77 -46.51 7.97 41.97
CA GLY A 77 -46.47 8.45 43.36
C GLY A 77 -45.63 7.51 44.25
N GLY A 78 -44.36 7.85 44.51
CA GLY A 78 -43.48 7.07 45.39
C GLY A 78 -42.03 7.55 45.39
N ALA A 79 -41.63 8.30 46.42
CA ALA A 79 -40.28 8.85 46.62
C ALA A 79 -39.51 8.10 47.73
N GLY A 80 -38.18 8.28 47.79
CA GLY A 80 -37.32 7.64 48.79
C GLY A 80 -35.86 8.12 48.80
N ASP A 81 -35.58 9.08 49.67
CA ASP A 81 -34.30 9.74 50.02
C ASP A 81 -33.48 8.92 51.05
N ASP A 82 -32.17 9.06 51.33
CA ASP A 82 -30.97 9.69 50.70
C ASP A 82 -29.72 9.26 51.56
N HIS A 83 -28.50 9.66 51.17
CA HIS A 83 -27.20 9.71 51.90
C HIS A 83 -26.32 8.44 52.07
N GLY A 84 -25.00 8.61 51.85
CA GLY A 84 -23.96 7.83 52.56
C GLY A 84 -22.63 7.51 51.83
N GLN A 85 -21.60 8.35 51.99
CA GLN A 85 -20.25 8.25 51.38
C GLN A 85 -19.43 6.94 51.61
N GLY A 86 -18.47 6.66 50.71
CA GLY A 86 -17.10 6.30 51.12
C GLY A 86 -16.31 5.20 50.36
N GLY A 87 -15.37 5.62 49.49
CA GLY A 87 -14.06 4.97 49.28
C GLY A 87 -13.92 3.77 48.33
N HIS A 88 -13.29 3.97 47.16
CA HIS A 88 -11.94 3.48 46.81
C HIS A 88 -11.66 3.58 45.30
N ASP A 89 -10.40 3.88 44.95
CA ASP A 89 -9.95 4.08 43.58
C ASP A 89 -9.90 2.78 42.77
N ASP A 90 -10.46 2.79 41.56
CA ASP A 90 -10.09 1.88 40.49
C ASP A 90 -10.09 2.65 39.15
N HIS A 91 -8.98 2.58 38.41
CA HIS A 91 -8.79 3.35 37.18
C HIS A 91 -9.35 2.60 35.97
N ASP A 92 -10.68 2.63 35.82
CA ASP A 92 -11.34 2.14 34.61
C ASP A 92 -11.13 3.09 33.43
N HIS A 93 -10.46 2.62 32.38
CA HIS A 93 -10.37 3.31 31.09
C HIS A 93 -11.62 3.03 30.25
N GLY A 94 -12.79 3.38 30.78
CA GLY A 94 -14.04 3.41 30.04
C GLY A 94 -13.99 4.47 28.94
N THR A 95 -14.10 4.05 27.69
CA THR A 95 -14.20 4.98 26.55
C THR A 95 -15.58 5.62 26.53
N THR A 96 -15.73 6.75 27.21
CA THR A 96 -16.97 7.55 27.22
C THR A 96 -17.19 8.22 25.87
N GLY A 97 -18.08 7.63 25.06
CA GLY A 97 -18.68 8.35 23.93
C GLY A 97 -19.64 9.43 24.43
N THR A 98 -19.49 10.64 23.89
CA THR A 98 -20.49 11.74 23.83
C THR A 98 -21.17 12.16 25.14
N ASP A 99 -20.55 13.12 25.85
CA ASP A 99 -21.10 14.50 25.99
C ASP A 99 -20.17 15.37 26.87
N ALA A 100 -18.91 15.46 26.49
CA ALA A 100 -17.97 16.43 27.06
C ALA A 100 -17.85 17.63 26.09
N ALA A 101 -17.96 18.85 26.61
CA ALA A 101 -17.82 20.06 25.79
C ALA A 101 -16.42 20.14 25.17
N ALA A 102 -16.35 20.35 23.84
CA ALA A 102 -15.11 20.39 23.08
C ALA A 102 -14.11 21.40 23.66
N VAL A 103 -12.85 20.98 23.84
CA VAL A 103 -11.82 21.81 24.49
C VAL A 103 -10.87 22.35 23.43
N PHE A 104 -10.84 23.67 23.29
CA PHE A 104 -10.00 24.34 22.31
C PHE A 104 -8.52 23.92 22.43
N GLY A 105 -8.01 23.26 21.40
CA GLY A 105 -6.62 22.80 21.31
C GLY A 105 -6.41 21.29 21.49
N SER A 106 -7.46 20.48 21.73
CA SER A 106 -7.31 19.02 21.71
C SER A 106 -7.18 18.50 20.27
N ALA A 107 -6.14 17.70 20.01
CA ALA A 107 -5.90 17.12 18.67
C ALA A 107 -6.98 16.08 18.29
N THR A 108 -7.64 15.50 19.29
CA THR A 108 -8.76 14.58 19.16
C THR A 108 -10.03 15.27 18.67
N ASP A 109 -10.35 16.49 19.14
CA ASP A 109 -11.54 17.22 18.69
C ASP A 109 -11.39 17.67 17.23
N VAL A 110 -10.19 18.09 16.81
CA VAL A 110 -9.91 18.42 15.40
C VAL A 110 -10.05 17.19 14.49
N LEU A 111 -9.66 16.01 14.96
CA LEU A 111 -9.87 14.74 14.25
C LEU A 111 -11.34 14.30 14.23
N ALA A 112 -12.14 14.65 15.24
CA ALA A 112 -13.58 14.35 15.25
C ALA A 112 -14.37 15.27 14.30
N GLU A 113 -13.99 16.55 14.20
CA GLU A 113 -14.74 17.54 13.40
C GLU A 113 -14.28 17.64 11.93
N TYR A 114 -13.01 17.29 11.63
CA TYR A 114 -12.48 17.29 10.26
C TYR A 114 -12.06 15.90 9.74
N GLY A 115 -12.13 14.86 10.56
CA GLY A 115 -11.86 13.48 10.14
C GLY A 115 -13.11 12.81 9.57
N HIS A 116 -13.20 12.70 8.24
CA HIS A 116 -14.14 11.78 7.62
C HIS A 116 -13.71 10.33 7.88
N THR A 117 -14.25 9.72 8.93
CA THR A 117 -14.18 8.27 9.14
C THR A 117 -15.05 7.59 8.08
N HIS A 118 -14.43 7.13 6.99
CA HIS A 118 -15.13 6.38 5.94
C HIS A 118 -15.57 4.98 6.37
N ASP A 119 -15.12 4.51 7.54
CA ASP A 119 -15.59 3.27 8.14
C ASP A 119 -16.82 3.51 9.05
N HIS A 120 -17.74 2.55 9.02
CA HIS A 120 -18.59 2.02 10.11
C HIS A 120 -20.09 1.91 9.81
N ALA A 121 -20.73 2.83 9.08
CA ALA A 121 -22.18 2.73 8.81
C ALA A 121 -22.54 2.05 7.47
N GLU A 122 -21.81 2.32 6.38
CA GLU A 122 -22.17 1.80 5.04
C GLU A 122 -21.82 0.32 4.83
N ALA A 123 -20.93 -0.25 5.66
CA ALA A 123 -20.53 -1.66 5.60
C ALA A 123 -21.73 -2.62 5.70
N ALA A 124 -22.77 -2.21 6.44
CA ALA A 124 -24.01 -2.96 6.57
C ALA A 124 -24.77 -3.11 5.23
N THR A 125 -24.51 -2.32 4.18
CA THR A 125 -25.16 -2.48 2.87
C THR A 125 -24.39 -3.38 1.90
N LEU A 126 -23.12 -3.67 2.19
CA LEU A 126 -22.23 -4.47 1.32
C LEU A 126 -22.44 -5.99 1.45
N LEU A 127 -23.01 -6.45 2.57
CA LEU A 127 -23.28 -7.87 2.81
C LEU A 127 -24.63 -8.29 2.26
N ASP A 128 -24.65 -9.40 1.53
CA ASP A 128 -25.89 -10.06 1.13
C ASP A 128 -26.69 -10.54 2.37
N PRO A 129 -28.03 -10.70 2.26
CA PRO A 129 -28.87 -11.07 3.39
C PRO A 129 -28.50 -12.40 4.08
N GLN A 130 -27.93 -13.37 3.35
CA GLN A 130 -27.56 -14.67 3.90
C GLN A 130 -26.23 -14.60 4.68
N THR A 131 -25.24 -13.87 4.17
CA THR A 131 -23.99 -13.59 4.89
C THR A 131 -24.27 -12.79 6.16
N ARG A 132 -25.16 -11.79 6.08
CA ARG A 132 -25.64 -11.04 7.26
C ARG A 132 -26.27 -11.95 8.32
N ALA A 133 -27.18 -12.85 7.92
CA ALA A 133 -27.82 -13.78 8.83
C ALA A 133 -26.82 -14.75 9.49
N THR A 134 -25.82 -15.21 8.73
CA THR A 134 -24.72 -16.04 9.25
C THR A 134 -23.86 -15.28 10.26
N LEU A 135 -23.59 -13.99 10.02
CA LEU A 135 -22.85 -13.15 10.97
C LEU A 135 -23.65 -12.91 12.26
N LYS A 136 -24.96 -12.64 12.16
CA LYS A 136 -25.83 -12.49 13.34
C LYS A 136 -25.86 -13.78 14.18
N ALA A 137 -26.00 -14.95 13.54
CA ALA A 137 -25.90 -16.24 14.21
C ALA A 137 -24.53 -16.45 14.90
N ALA A 138 -23.43 -15.90 14.35
CA ALA A 138 -22.14 -15.90 15.02
C ALA A 138 -22.16 -15.07 16.32
N LEU A 139 -22.76 -13.88 16.29
CA LEU A 139 -22.91 -12.99 17.47
C LEU A 139 -23.75 -13.63 18.57
N ASP A 140 -24.85 -14.32 18.22
CA ASP A 140 -25.69 -15.04 19.19
C ASP A 140 -24.92 -16.18 19.89
N GLN A 141 -24.07 -16.89 19.15
CA GLN A 141 -23.18 -17.90 19.74
C GLN A 141 -22.07 -17.25 20.59
N MET A 142 -21.57 -16.07 20.23
CA MET A 142 -20.63 -15.33 21.09
C MET A 142 -21.30 -14.88 22.39
N TRP A 143 -22.55 -14.40 22.37
CA TRP A 143 -23.31 -14.04 23.57
C TRP A 143 -23.51 -15.26 24.48
N SER A 144 -23.87 -16.40 23.90
CA SER A 144 -24.04 -17.66 24.65
C SER A 144 -22.72 -18.10 25.30
N SER A 145 -21.60 -17.99 24.57
CA SER A 145 -20.26 -18.26 25.10
C SER A 145 -19.85 -17.28 26.20
N GLU A 146 -20.14 -15.98 26.03
CA GLU A 146 -19.90 -14.93 27.02
C GLU A 146 -20.64 -15.26 28.33
N GLY A 147 -21.94 -15.60 28.25
CA GLY A 147 -22.75 -15.97 29.41
C GLY A 147 -22.18 -17.14 30.22
N GLU A 148 -21.73 -18.22 29.55
CA GLU A 148 -21.13 -19.38 30.22
C GLU A 148 -19.75 -19.07 30.83
N LEU A 149 -18.91 -18.28 30.15
CA LEU A 149 -17.61 -17.84 30.67
C LEU A 149 -17.77 -17.01 31.95
N ARG A 150 -18.71 -16.06 31.95
CA ARG A 150 -19.00 -15.21 33.12
C ARG A 150 -19.62 -15.96 34.30
N GLN A 151 -20.25 -17.11 34.07
CA GLN A 151 -20.69 -18.04 35.11
C GLN A 151 -19.57 -18.96 35.63
N GLY A 152 -18.34 -18.83 35.12
CA GLY A 152 -17.23 -19.72 35.49
C GLY A 152 -17.32 -21.12 34.87
N GLN A 153 -18.02 -21.27 33.73
CA GLN A 153 -18.27 -22.55 33.06
C GLN A 153 -17.58 -22.61 31.67
N PRO A 154 -16.23 -22.57 31.59
CA PRO A 154 -15.54 -22.58 30.30
C PRO A 154 -15.79 -23.87 29.50
N GLU A 155 -16.04 -25.02 30.14
CA GLU A 155 -16.41 -26.25 29.43
C GLU A 155 -17.75 -26.12 28.69
N ALA A 156 -18.72 -25.41 29.26
CA ALA A 156 -20.02 -25.15 28.65
C ALA A 156 -19.94 -24.05 27.56
N ALA A 157 -19.01 -23.11 27.70
CA ALA A 157 -18.75 -22.06 26.71
C ALA A 157 -18.13 -22.59 25.40
N LEU A 158 -17.24 -23.60 25.48
CA LEU A 158 -16.47 -24.09 24.32
C LEU A 158 -17.31 -24.50 23.09
N PRO A 159 -18.45 -25.23 23.21
CA PRO A 159 -19.31 -25.53 22.07
C PRO A 159 -19.85 -24.28 21.36
N TYR A 160 -20.26 -23.25 22.11
CA TYR A 160 -20.74 -21.98 21.55
C TYR A 160 -19.60 -21.21 20.88
N ALA A 161 -18.44 -21.11 21.54
CA ALA A 161 -17.25 -20.45 21.00
C ALA A 161 -16.78 -21.07 19.66
N ASN A 162 -16.86 -22.40 19.53
CA ASN A 162 -16.53 -23.13 18.31
C ASN A 162 -17.57 -22.94 17.19
N LYS A 163 -18.87 -22.93 17.52
CA LYS A 163 -19.94 -22.60 16.55
C LYS A 163 -19.80 -21.17 16.02
N ALA A 164 -19.53 -20.20 16.90
CA ALA A 164 -19.22 -18.82 16.49
C ALA A 164 -18.03 -18.78 15.52
N LEU A 165 -16.93 -19.50 15.81
CA LEU A 165 -15.78 -19.59 14.89
C LEU A 165 -16.14 -20.24 13.54
N ALA A 166 -17.05 -21.21 13.51
CA ALA A 166 -17.51 -21.84 12.28
C ALA A 166 -18.31 -20.85 11.41
N PHE A 167 -19.24 -20.09 11.99
CA PHE A 167 -20.00 -19.06 11.29
C PHE A 167 -19.09 -17.92 10.78
N ILE A 168 -18.13 -17.44 11.58
CA ILE A 168 -17.14 -16.45 11.12
C ILE A 168 -16.36 -16.96 9.89
N LYS A 169 -15.97 -18.25 9.88
CA LYS A 169 -15.27 -18.84 8.71
C LYS A 169 -16.16 -18.92 7.48
N GLN A 170 -17.46 -19.15 7.64
CA GLN A 170 -18.42 -19.16 6.53
C GLN A 170 -18.59 -17.74 5.94
N VAL A 171 -18.74 -16.73 6.79
CA VAL A 171 -18.76 -15.30 6.38
C VAL A 171 -17.47 -14.94 5.63
N GLN A 172 -16.29 -15.29 6.18
CA GLN A 172 -14.99 -15.09 5.53
C GLN A 172 -14.82 -15.85 4.20
N GLN A 173 -15.62 -16.87 3.92
CA GLN A 173 -15.63 -17.59 2.64
C GLN A 173 -16.62 -16.99 1.65
N ALA A 174 -17.77 -16.48 2.13
CA ALA A 174 -18.77 -15.80 1.32
C ALA A 174 -18.29 -14.42 0.84
N GLU A 175 -17.70 -13.61 1.73
CA GLU A 175 -17.04 -12.34 1.40
C GLU A 175 -15.85 -12.50 0.47
N ARG A 176 -15.27 -13.70 0.38
CA ARG A 176 -14.13 -14.02 -0.49
C ARG A 176 -14.57 -14.23 -1.93
N ILE A 177 -15.24 -13.21 -2.47
CA ILE A 177 -15.41 -13.02 -3.91
C ILE A 177 -14.01 -12.91 -4.49
N TYR A 178 -13.52 -14.02 -5.04
CA TYR A 178 -12.41 -13.99 -5.97
C TYR A 178 -12.90 -13.28 -7.23
N LEU A 179 -12.84 -11.95 -7.20
CA LEU A 179 -12.84 -11.15 -8.42
C LEU A 179 -11.52 -11.49 -9.11
N ALA A 180 -11.51 -12.59 -9.86
CA ALA A 180 -10.54 -12.82 -10.89
C ALA A 180 -10.48 -11.53 -11.68
N ARG A 181 -9.30 -10.93 -11.78
CA ARG A 181 -9.09 -9.71 -12.54
C ARG A 181 -9.14 -10.07 -14.02
N VAL A 182 -10.33 -10.44 -14.49
CA VAL A 182 -10.67 -10.51 -15.91
C VAL A 182 -10.42 -9.12 -16.44
N GLY A 183 -9.26 -8.96 -17.07
CA GLY A 183 -9.02 -7.83 -17.94
C GLY A 183 -10.13 -7.80 -19.00
N PRO A 184 -10.37 -6.64 -19.63
CA PRO A 184 -11.43 -6.50 -20.63
C PRO A 184 -11.33 -7.65 -21.63
N GLU A 185 -12.43 -8.41 -21.77
CA GLU A 185 -12.52 -9.49 -22.74
C GLU A 185 -12.47 -8.85 -24.13
N LEU A 186 -11.29 -8.86 -24.74
CA LEU A 186 -11.06 -8.18 -26.00
C LEU A 186 -11.91 -8.86 -27.08
N PRO A 187 -12.58 -8.09 -27.96
CA PRO A 187 -13.32 -8.68 -29.07
C PRO A 187 -12.37 -9.55 -29.92
N PRO A 188 -12.86 -10.68 -30.45
CA PRO A 188 -12.03 -11.61 -31.21
C PRO A 188 -11.37 -10.89 -32.39
N ILE A 189 -10.07 -11.11 -32.55
CA ILE A 189 -9.28 -10.46 -33.60
C ILE A 189 -9.72 -10.98 -34.96
N ASP A 190 -10.14 -10.08 -35.83
CA ASP A 190 -10.40 -10.38 -37.23
C ASP A 190 -9.08 -10.60 -37.98
N GLU A 191 -8.67 -11.87 -38.09
CA GLU A 191 -7.46 -12.29 -38.79
C GLU A 191 -7.45 -11.86 -40.27
N SER A 192 -8.61 -11.60 -40.91
CA SER A 192 -8.68 -11.12 -42.30
C SER A 192 -8.15 -9.68 -42.46
N ARG A 193 -8.18 -8.90 -41.37
CA ARG A 193 -7.71 -7.50 -41.32
C ARG A 193 -6.28 -7.38 -40.79
N ARG A 194 -5.70 -8.47 -40.27
CA ARG A 194 -4.34 -8.50 -39.75
C ARG A 194 -3.35 -8.23 -40.88
N MET A 195 -2.39 -7.34 -40.63
CA MET A 195 -1.38 -6.85 -41.61
C MET A 195 -1.95 -6.10 -42.84
N GLY A 196 -3.27 -5.98 -43.02
CA GLY A 196 -3.89 -5.24 -44.14
C GLY A 196 -3.90 -3.71 -43.99
N GLY A 197 -3.36 -3.17 -42.89
CA GLY A 197 -3.34 -1.73 -42.64
C GLY A 197 -2.40 -0.98 -43.60
N VAL A 198 -2.91 0.08 -44.22
CA VAL A 198 -2.11 1.01 -45.04
C VAL A 198 -1.04 1.66 -44.17
N ARG A 199 0.23 1.55 -44.58
CA ARG A 199 1.41 2.00 -43.80
C ARG A 199 1.98 3.34 -44.26
N THR A 200 1.26 4.09 -45.09
CA THR A 200 1.65 5.43 -45.53
C THR A 200 1.90 6.32 -44.32
N ASP A 201 2.91 7.18 -44.40
CA ASP A 201 3.36 8.11 -43.36
C ASP A 201 3.83 7.47 -42.03
N LEU A 202 3.92 6.15 -41.92
CA LEU A 202 4.52 5.48 -40.76
C LEU A 202 6.05 5.42 -40.88
N ALA A 203 6.76 6.03 -39.93
CA ALA A 203 8.21 5.91 -39.81
C ALA A 203 8.68 4.44 -39.76
N SER A 204 9.83 4.16 -40.38
CA SER A 204 10.44 2.83 -40.34
C SER A 204 10.78 2.43 -38.90
N ARG A 205 10.45 1.18 -38.53
CA ARG A 205 10.88 0.59 -37.24
C ARG A 205 12.35 0.17 -37.24
N THR A 206 12.99 0.15 -38.41
CA THR A 206 14.41 -0.18 -38.54
C THR A 206 15.24 1.04 -38.19
N LEU A 207 15.83 1.05 -37.00
CA LEU A 207 16.87 2.00 -36.63
C LEU A 207 18.12 1.70 -37.46
N SER A 208 18.45 2.58 -38.41
CA SER A 208 19.70 2.50 -39.18
C SER A 208 20.89 2.60 -38.23
N LEU A 209 21.67 1.52 -38.11
CA LEU A 209 22.94 1.54 -37.39
C LEU A 209 23.94 2.41 -38.16
N ALA A 210 24.36 3.52 -37.57
CA ALA A 210 25.42 4.34 -38.14
C ALA A 210 26.75 3.56 -38.10
N ALA A 211 27.34 3.32 -39.27
CA ALA A 211 28.67 2.73 -39.37
C ALA A 211 29.68 3.69 -38.72
N VAL A 212 30.35 3.24 -37.66
CA VAL A 212 31.31 4.09 -36.93
C VAL A 212 32.69 3.93 -37.56
N PRO A 213 33.37 5.03 -37.97
CA PRO A 213 34.68 4.94 -38.61
C PRO A 213 35.71 4.20 -37.75
N ALA A 214 36.61 3.49 -38.42
CA ALA A 214 37.77 2.87 -37.80
C ALA A 214 38.69 3.95 -37.18
N PRO A 215 39.44 3.64 -36.11
CA PRO A 215 40.51 4.51 -35.64
C PRO A 215 41.58 4.70 -36.72
N ASP A 216 42.32 5.80 -36.64
CA ASP A 216 43.42 6.12 -37.56
C ASP A 216 44.48 4.99 -37.53
N PRO A 217 44.79 4.33 -38.68
CA PRO A 217 45.75 3.23 -38.72
C PRO A 217 47.16 3.64 -38.28
N ALA A 218 47.56 4.90 -38.47
CA ALA A 218 48.86 5.38 -38.01
C ALA A 218 48.97 5.32 -36.48
N ILE A 219 47.90 5.64 -35.76
CA ILE A 219 47.87 5.64 -34.29
C ILE A 219 47.71 4.24 -33.72
N VAL A 220 47.00 3.35 -34.42
CA VAL A 220 47.03 1.92 -34.10
C VAL A 220 48.44 1.37 -34.23
N ALA A 221 49.19 1.76 -35.26
CA ALA A 221 50.59 1.36 -35.44
C ALA A 221 51.51 1.93 -34.32
N VAL A 222 51.41 3.21 -33.98
CA VAL A 222 52.18 3.79 -32.86
C VAL A 222 51.84 3.11 -31.54
N TRP A 223 50.57 2.83 -31.27
CA TRP A 223 50.18 2.08 -30.08
C TRP A 223 50.83 0.69 -30.05
N GLN A 224 50.84 -0.04 -31.17
CA GLN A 224 51.51 -1.34 -31.29
C GLN A 224 53.03 -1.23 -31.06
N GLN A 225 53.71 -0.25 -31.68
CA GLN A 225 55.14 0.01 -31.51
C GLN A 225 55.51 0.31 -30.06
N LEU A 226 54.66 1.03 -29.31
CA LEU A 226 54.86 1.26 -27.87
C LEU A 226 54.74 -0.02 -27.02
N GLY A 227 54.16 -1.10 -27.55
CA GLY A 227 54.05 -2.40 -26.86
C GLY A 227 55.19 -3.37 -27.18
N ASP A 228 55.91 -3.16 -28.29
CA ASP A 228 57.08 -3.94 -28.66
C ASP A 228 58.35 -3.22 -28.20
N ALA A 229 59.12 -3.86 -27.31
CA ALA A 229 60.36 -3.30 -26.78
C ALA A 229 61.46 -3.13 -27.86
N GLY A 230 61.39 -3.87 -28.97
CA GLY A 230 62.31 -3.75 -30.10
C GLY A 230 61.97 -2.62 -31.07
N SER A 231 60.75 -2.07 -30.99
CA SER A 231 60.26 -1.05 -31.92
C SER A 231 60.52 0.38 -31.43
N ALA A 232 60.92 1.26 -32.36
CA ALA A 232 60.92 2.70 -32.17
C ALA A 232 59.53 3.26 -32.57
N PRO A 233 58.78 3.88 -31.64
CA PRO A 233 57.48 4.47 -31.95
C PRO A 233 57.62 5.78 -32.74
N ASP A 234 56.73 6.03 -33.70
CA ASP A 234 56.66 7.33 -34.40
C ASP A 234 55.99 8.39 -33.51
N LEU A 235 56.82 9.10 -32.74
CA LEU A 235 56.39 10.15 -31.82
C LEU A 235 55.96 11.44 -32.54
N ASP A 236 56.42 11.67 -33.77
CA ASP A 236 56.09 12.87 -34.54
C ASP A 236 54.73 12.72 -35.24
N ALA A 237 54.41 11.54 -35.77
CA ALA A 237 53.06 11.21 -36.21
C ALA A 237 52.05 11.31 -35.05
N LEU A 238 52.42 10.82 -33.86
CA LEU A 238 51.58 10.94 -32.67
C LEU A 238 51.39 12.41 -32.24
N GLY A 239 52.44 13.23 -32.27
CA GLY A 239 52.35 14.67 -31.98
C GLY A 239 51.46 15.43 -32.98
N GLN A 240 51.58 15.14 -34.27
CA GLN A 240 50.72 15.71 -35.31
C GLN A 240 49.25 15.30 -35.11
N TRP A 241 48.99 14.01 -34.87
CA TRP A 241 47.63 13.52 -34.63
C TRP A 241 47.01 14.12 -33.36
N LEU A 242 47.78 14.23 -32.28
CA LEU A 242 47.37 14.90 -31.05
C LEU A 242 46.92 16.34 -31.35
N GLY A 243 47.70 17.10 -32.11
CA GLY A 243 47.36 18.45 -32.54
C GLY A 243 46.04 18.54 -33.32
N HIS A 244 45.80 17.62 -34.25
CA HIS A 244 44.55 17.60 -35.05
C HIS A 244 43.32 17.13 -34.25
N ASN A 245 43.51 16.36 -33.16
CA ASN A 245 42.41 15.72 -32.42
C ASN A 245 42.14 16.30 -31.03
N GLN A 246 42.84 17.36 -30.59
CA GLN A 246 42.72 17.95 -29.25
C GLN A 246 41.28 18.14 -28.78
N ALA A 247 40.40 18.68 -29.65
CA ALA A 247 39.00 18.95 -29.34
C ALA A 247 38.12 17.69 -29.12
N ARG A 248 38.62 16.49 -29.44
CA ARG A 248 37.93 15.21 -29.29
C ARG A 248 38.52 14.34 -28.17
N LEU A 249 39.66 14.73 -27.61
CA LEU A 249 40.36 13.97 -26.60
C LEU A 249 39.86 14.35 -25.19
N PRO A 250 39.66 13.37 -24.29
CA PRO A 250 39.21 13.66 -22.93
C PRO A 250 40.28 14.37 -22.08
N ASP A 251 41.56 14.12 -22.39
CA ASP A 251 42.71 14.74 -21.73
C ASP A 251 43.90 14.83 -22.72
N PRO A 252 43.95 15.90 -23.55
CA PRO A 252 45.06 16.09 -24.49
C PRO A 252 46.36 16.51 -23.80
N LEU A 253 46.30 17.09 -22.60
CA LEU A 253 47.48 17.60 -21.89
C LEU A 253 48.29 16.47 -21.24
N SER A 254 47.63 15.49 -20.61
CA SER A 254 48.34 14.31 -20.09
C SER A 254 48.95 13.45 -21.21
N LEU A 255 48.31 13.41 -22.39
CA LEU A 255 48.89 12.74 -23.56
C LEU A 255 50.09 13.51 -24.13
N ALA A 256 50.05 14.84 -24.15
CA ALA A 256 51.19 15.68 -24.52
C ALA A 256 52.37 15.50 -23.53
N ALA A 257 52.09 15.50 -22.22
CA ALA A 257 53.13 15.32 -21.20
C ALA A 257 53.84 13.96 -21.32
N ALA A 258 53.09 12.87 -21.47
CA ALA A 258 53.65 11.54 -21.65
C ALA A 258 54.44 11.38 -22.98
N LEU A 259 54.08 12.16 -24.01
CA LEU A 259 54.81 12.21 -25.28
C LEU A 259 56.17 12.88 -25.10
N GLU A 260 56.22 14.04 -24.45
CA GLU A 260 57.48 14.75 -24.18
C GLU A 260 58.38 13.99 -23.20
N GLU A 261 57.81 13.33 -22.18
CA GLU A 261 58.57 12.51 -21.24
C GLU A 261 59.31 11.36 -21.95
N LEU A 262 58.66 10.70 -22.91
CA LEU A 262 59.31 9.67 -23.74
C LEU A 262 60.30 10.25 -24.77
N ARG A 263 60.09 11.48 -25.26
CA ARG A 263 61.08 12.20 -26.09
C ARG A 263 62.36 12.52 -25.31
N ILE A 264 62.23 12.90 -24.04
CA ILE A 264 63.36 13.19 -23.14
C ILE A 264 64.09 11.89 -22.75
N ALA A 265 63.34 10.82 -22.47
CA ALA A 265 63.87 9.55 -21.97
C ALA A 265 63.47 8.34 -22.85
N PRO A 266 64.01 8.17 -24.07
CA PRO A 266 63.56 7.17 -25.05
C PRO A 266 63.75 5.70 -24.60
N HIS A 267 64.64 5.46 -23.63
CA HIS A 267 64.90 4.14 -23.04
C HIS A 267 64.10 3.88 -21.75
N CYS A 268 63.25 4.81 -21.32
CA CYS A 268 62.41 4.66 -20.13
C CYS A 268 61.24 3.71 -20.39
N GLY A 269 61.31 2.49 -19.83
CA GLY A 269 60.24 1.48 -19.95
C GLY A 269 58.92 1.95 -19.36
N ASP A 270 58.96 2.60 -18.20
CA ASP A 270 57.76 3.10 -17.51
C ASP A 270 57.09 4.24 -18.30
N CYS A 271 57.88 5.17 -18.84
CA CYS A 271 57.40 6.26 -19.70
C CYS A 271 56.75 5.72 -20.98
N ARG A 272 57.33 4.69 -21.60
CA ARG A 272 56.74 3.98 -22.75
C ARG A 272 55.39 3.33 -22.39
N GLN A 273 55.30 2.68 -21.23
CA GLN A 273 54.04 2.10 -20.75
C GLN A 273 52.99 3.17 -20.43
N ALA A 274 53.40 4.28 -19.78
CA ALA A 274 52.54 5.41 -19.47
C ALA A 274 51.94 6.03 -20.75
N LEU A 275 52.77 6.30 -21.76
CA LEU A 275 52.31 6.80 -23.06
C LEU A 275 51.35 5.82 -23.75
N ARG A 276 51.66 4.52 -23.74
CA ARG A 276 50.76 3.48 -24.30
C ARG A 276 49.41 3.41 -23.58
N ALA A 277 49.40 3.62 -22.26
CA ALA A 277 48.18 3.64 -21.44
C ALA A 277 47.33 4.90 -21.70
N GLN A 278 47.95 6.07 -21.83
CA GLN A 278 47.23 7.30 -22.22
C GLN A 278 46.69 7.21 -23.65
N LEU A 279 47.49 6.70 -24.59
CA LEU A 279 47.07 6.50 -25.97
C LEU A 279 45.91 5.47 -26.09
N TRP A 280 45.90 4.44 -25.23
CA TRP A 280 44.75 3.52 -25.16
C TRP A 280 43.46 4.26 -24.75
N ARG A 281 43.51 5.15 -23.75
CA ARG A 281 42.33 5.95 -23.34
C ARG A 281 41.84 6.88 -24.45
N ALA A 282 42.75 7.40 -25.28
CA ALA A 282 42.44 8.20 -26.46
C ALA A 282 41.81 7.39 -27.61
N LEU A 283 42.14 6.09 -27.71
CA LEU A 283 41.55 5.15 -28.69
C LEU A 283 40.22 4.53 -28.21
N VAL A 284 40.01 4.40 -26.89
CA VAL A 284 38.74 3.95 -26.30
C VAL A 284 37.65 4.97 -26.63
N ARG A 285 36.60 4.51 -27.30
CA ARG A 285 35.44 5.36 -27.64
C ARG A 285 34.77 5.86 -26.36
N PRO A 286 34.33 7.13 -26.31
CA PRO A 286 33.50 7.60 -25.21
C PRO A 286 32.26 6.69 -25.08
N MET A 287 31.87 6.39 -23.85
CA MET A 287 30.69 5.56 -23.59
C MET A 287 29.47 6.15 -24.32
N PRO A 288 28.60 5.33 -24.92
CA PRO A 288 27.44 5.81 -25.66
C PRO A 288 26.56 6.66 -24.73
N GLN A 289 26.58 7.97 -24.93
CA GLN A 289 25.71 8.87 -24.18
C GLN A 289 24.28 8.73 -24.69
N VAL A 290 23.32 8.89 -23.77
CA VAL A 290 21.90 8.93 -24.12
C VAL A 290 21.63 10.22 -24.88
N THR A 291 21.77 10.18 -26.20
CA THR A 291 21.33 11.26 -27.07
C THR A 291 19.82 11.40 -26.96
N ARG A 292 19.34 12.63 -26.83
CA ARG A 292 17.92 12.92 -26.92
C ARG A 292 17.43 12.42 -28.27
N ARG A 293 16.32 11.67 -28.30
CA ARG A 293 15.66 11.34 -29.58
C ARG A 293 15.38 12.66 -30.31
N SER A 294 15.49 12.64 -31.64
CA SER A 294 15.03 13.76 -32.48
C SER A 294 13.62 14.14 -32.08
N ALA A 295 13.30 15.44 -32.10
CA ALA A 295 11.94 15.90 -31.87
C ALA A 295 10.97 15.13 -32.77
N PRO A 296 9.76 14.79 -32.29
CA PRO A 296 8.74 14.17 -33.12
C PRO A 296 8.49 15.02 -34.36
N ASP A 297 8.19 14.38 -35.49
CA ASP A 297 7.56 15.11 -36.59
C ASP A 297 6.15 15.57 -36.18
N ARG A 298 5.52 16.39 -37.02
CA ARG A 298 4.19 16.95 -36.73
C ARG A 298 3.14 15.88 -36.40
N ILE A 299 3.22 14.70 -37.03
CA ILE A 299 2.27 13.60 -36.81
C ILE A 299 2.57 12.91 -35.47
N GLY A 300 3.85 12.65 -35.18
CA GLY A 300 4.31 12.10 -33.91
C GLY A 300 3.99 13.01 -32.72
N GLN A 301 4.06 14.34 -32.88
CA GLN A 301 3.67 15.27 -31.83
C GLN A 301 2.16 15.20 -31.57
N THR A 302 1.31 15.29 -32.61
CA THR A 302 -0.16 15.16 -32.47
C THR A 302 -0.57 13.84 -31.80
N TYR A 303 0.15 12.75 -32.07
CA TYR A 303 -0.08 11.46 -31.41
C TYR A 303 0.27 11.48 -29.91
N LEU A 304 1.36 12.14 -29.52
CA LEU A 304 1.75 12.27 -28.10
C LEU A 304 0.79 13.19 -27.34
N ASP A 305 0.41 14.33 -27.94
CA ASP A 305 -0.56 15.26 -27.36
C ASP A 305 -1.91 14.55 -27.09
N ALA A 306 -2.33 13.66 -27.99
CA ALA A 306 -3.55 12.85 -27.85
C ALA A 306 -3.44 11.71 -26.81
N LEU A 307 -2.24 11.33 -26.37
CA LEU A 307 -2.03 10.38 -25.27
C LEU A 307 -1.99 11.08 -23.90
N GLU A 308 -1.49 12.31 -23.85
CA GLU A 308 -1.48 13.13 -22.63
C GLU A 308 -2.87 13.72 -22.34
N ALA A 309 -3.66 14.01 -23.38
CA ALA A 309 -5.08 14.30 -23.30
C ALA A 309 -5.90 13.03 -22.93
N ARG A 310 -5.73 12.54 -21.70
CA ARG A 310 -6.70 11.62 -21.09
C ARG A 310 -8.07 12.30 -20.98
N PRO A 311 -9.18 11.56 -21.20
CA PRO A 311 -10.54 12.06 -20.95
C PRO A 311 -10.81 12.28 -19.46
#